data_AF-A0A7Y9KTM0-F1
#
_entry.id   AF-A0A7Y9KTM0-F1
#
_cell.length_a   1.000
_cell.length_b   1.000
_cell.length_c   1.000
_cell.angle_alpha   90.00
_cell.angle_beta   90.00
_cell.angle_gamma   90.00
#
_symmetry.space_group_name_H-M   'P 1'
#
loop_
_entity.id
_entity.type
_entity.pdbx_description
1 polymer ?
#
loop_
_entity_poly.entity_id
_entity_poly.type
_entity_poly.pdbx_seq_one_letter_code
_entity_poly.pdbx_strand_id
1 'polypeptide(L)'
;MPPTNDATTARAGELESALLACGRGETDAFARVYDLTCHRVYGAVLQAFGPGRPAEDATCAIYADLWHHAPHFDPVRSTGRAWVSAFARASVLRERRTAAGGPAAPDGGEVA
;
A
#
# COMPACT_ATOMS: atom_id res chain seq x y z
N MET A 1 28.53 -0.95 -19.93
CA MET A 1 28.04 0.38 -19.51
C MET A 1 26.91 0.18 -18.51
N PRO A 2 26.82 0.91 -17.38
CA PRO A 2 25.59 0.94 -16.61
C PRO A 2 24.68 2.08 -17.10
N PRO A 3 23.61 1.82 -17.88
CA PRO A 3 22.48 2.74 -17.94
C PRO A 3 21.60 2.45 -16.73
N THR A 4 21.67 3.23 -15.64
CA THR A 4 20.74 2.93 -14.51
C THR A 4 20.54 4.04 -13.48
N ASN A 5 21.47 4.97 -13.26
CA ASN A 5 21.32 5.95 -12.18
C ASN A 5 20.32 7.08 -12.51
N ASP A 6 20.37 7.62 -13.74
CA ASP A 6 19.45 8.68 -14.17
C ASP A 6 18.02 8.18 -14.28
N ALA A 7 17.80 6.98 -14.83
CA ALA A 7 16.48 6.36 -14.93
C ALA A 7 15.89 6.04 -13.55
N THR A 8 16.71 5.60 -12.59
CA THR A 8 16.27 5.34 -11.21
C THR A 8 15.89 6.64 -10.50
N THR A 9 16.68 7.70 -10.70
CA THR A 9 16.43 9.04 -10.14
C THR A 9 15.17 9.66 -10.75
N ALA A 10 15.00 9.56 -12.07
CA ALA A 10 13.81 10.00 -12.77
C ALA A 10 12.55 9.30 -12.26
N ARG A 11 12.60 7.97 -12.07
CA ARG A 11 11.48 7.19 -11.54
C ARG A 11 11.19 7.50 -10.06
N ALA A 12 12.20 7.87 -9.29
CA ALA A 12 12.03 8.33 -7.91
C ALA A 12 11.30 9.69 -7.88
N GLY A 13 11.75 10.68 -8.66
CA GLY A 13 11.09 11.98 -8.74
C GLY A 13 9.68 11.92 -9.35
N GLU A 14 9.45 10.99 -10.27
CA GLU A 14 8.13 10.69 -10.83
C GLU A 14 7.16 10.17 -9.76
N LEU A 15 7.61 9.23 -8.92
CA LEU A 15 6.80 8.71 -7.81
C LEU A 15 6.48 9.80 -6.80
N GLU A 16 7.44 10.65 -6.45
CA GLU A 16 7.23 11.74 -5.49
C GLU A 16 6.22 12.77 -6.01
N SER A 17 6.34 13.14 -7.28
CA SER A 17 5.38 14.03 -7.95
C SER A 17 3.97 13.43 -7.99
N ALA A 18 3.87 12.13 -8.28
CA ALA A 18 2.61 11.40 -8.30
C ALA A 18 1.98 11.29 -6.90
N LEU A 19 2.78 11.05 -5.85
CA LEU A 19 2.27 11.02 -4.47
C LEU A 19 1.75 12.39 -4.02
N LEU A 20 2.44 13.47 -4.34
CA LEU A 20 1.99 14.82 -4.03
C LEU A 20 0.68 15.18 -4.76
N ALA A 21 0.54 14.78 -6.02
CA ALA A 21 -0.69 14.98 -6.80
C ALA A 21 -1.85 14.11 -6.30
N CYS A 22 -1.56 12.86 -5.94
CA CYS A 22 -2.51 11.96 -5.28
C CYS A 22 -3.03 12.57 -3.97
N GLY A 23 -2.16 13.20 -3.16
CA GLY A 23 -2.54 13.91 -1.94
C GLY A 23 -3.44 15.14 -2.16
N ARG A 24 -3.55 15.65 -3.40
CA ARG A 24 -4.50 16.71 -3.79
C ARG A 24 -5.81 16.16 -4.35
N GLY A 25 -5.96 14.84 -4.45
CA GLY A 25 -7.15 14.20 -5.02
C GLY A 25 -7.11 14.00 -6.53
N GLU A 26 -5.94 14.04 -7.16
CA GLU A 26 -5.80 13.75 -8.60
C GLU A 26 -5.83 12.23 -8.87
N THR A 27 -6.89 11.74 -9.53
CA THR A 27 -7.08 10.30 -9.78
C THR A 27 -6.03 9.71 -10.72
N ASP A 28 -5.62 10.44 -11.77
CA ASP A 28 -4.55 10.01 -12.68
C ASP A 28 -3.22 9.83 -11.95
N ALA A 29 -2.96 10.66 -10.95
CA ALA A 29 -1.76 10.55 -10.13
C ALA A 29 -1.78 9.28 -9.26
N PHE A 30 -2.95 8.88 -8.75
CA PHE A 30 -3.09 7.61 -8.05
C PHE A 30 -2.84 6.40 -8.94
N ALA A 31 -3.35 6.42 -10.18
CA ALA A 31 -3.03 5.38 -11.16
C ALA A 31 -1.51 5.29 -11.40
N ARG A 32 -0.84 6.45 -11.51
CA ARG A 32 0.63 6.51 -11.64
C ARG A 32 1.34 5.92 -10.42
N VAL A 33 0.91 6.26 -9.20
CA VAL A 33 1.46 5.66 -7.97
C VAL A 33 1.31 4.14 -8.02
N TYR A 34 0.12 3.64 -8.37
CA TYR A 34 -0.14 2.22 -8.51
C TYR A 34 0.82 1.56 -9.51
N ASP A 35 0.94 2.07 -10.73
CA ASP A 35 1.83 1.52 -11.76
C ASP A 35 3.30 1.49 -11.33
N LEU A 36 3.73 2.51 -10.59
CA LEU A 36 5.09 2.61 -10.09
C LEU A 36 5.37 1.66 -8.93
N THR A 37 4.36 1.28 -8.13
CA THR A 37 4.56 0.57 -6.85
C THR A 37 3.88 -0.80 -6.72
N CYS A 38 2.97 -1.17 -7.61
CA CYS A 38 2.14 -2.38 -7.53
C CYS A 38 2.98 -3.65 -7.33
N HIS A 39 4.02 -3.84 -8.13
CA HIS A 39 4.91 -5.00 -8.05
C HIS A 39 5.51 -5.19 -6.64
N ARG A 40 5.89 -4.09 -5.97
CA ARG A 40 6.52 -4.12 -4.66
C ARG A 40 5.50 -4.36 -3.55
N VAL A 41 4.38 -3.65 -3.60
CA VAL A 41 3.30 -3.79 -2.61
C VAL A 41 2.71 -5.20 -2.70
N TYR A 42 2.39 -5.66 -3.92
CA TYR A 42 1.84 -6.99 -4.15
C TYR A 42 2.81 -8.09 -3.71
N GLY A 43 4.11 -7.96 -3.98
CA GLY A 43 5.12 -8.89 -3.45
C GLY A 43 5.11 -8.96 -1.92
N ALA A 44 4.97 -7.83 -1.21
CA ALA A 44 4.88 -7.83 0.24
C ALA A 44 3.59 -8.48 0.76
N VAL A 45 2.48 -8.29 0.06
CA VAL A 45 1.18 -8.91 0.38
C VAL A 45 1.22 -10.42 0.17
N LEU A 46 1.76 -10.87 -0.97
CA LEU A 46 1.94 -12.30 -1.25
C LEU A 46 2.79 -13.00 -0.20
N GLN A 47 3.86 -12.36 0.28
CA GLN A 47 4.68 -12.91 1.37
C GLN A 47 3.92 -13.04 2.69
N ALA A 48 2.89 -12.23 2.93
CA ALA A 48 2.14 -12.22 4.18
C ALA A 48 0.91 -13.13 4.17
N PHE A 49 0.22 -13.24 3.03
CA PHE A 49 -1.05 -13.95 2.91
C PHE A 49 -1.00 -15.18 1.99
N GLY A 50 0.08 -15.36 1.23
CA GLY A 50 0.16 -16.35 0.16
C GLY A 50 -0.62 -15.93 -1.10
N PRO A 51 -0.56 -16.71 -2.18
CA PRO A 51 -1.31 -16.43 -3.40
C PRO A 51 -2.82 -16.72 -3.21
N GLY A 52 -3.66 -15.91 -3.83
CA GLY A 52 -5.11 -16.11 -3.87
C GLY A 52 -5.92 -14.85 -3.55
N ARG A 53 -7.25 -15.02 -3.47
CA ARG A 53 -8.21 -13.94 -3.23
C ARG A 53 -7.88 -13.04 -2.02
N PRO A 54 -7.40 -13.56 -0.88
CA PRO A 54 -7.01 -12.71 0.24
C PRO A 54 -5.91 -11.70 -0.08
N ALA A 55 -4.97 -12.04 -0.96
CA ALA A 55 -3.89 -11.14 -1.35
C ALA A 55 -4.39 -10.04 -2.29
N GLU A 56 -5.31 -10.35 -3.19
CA GLU A 56 -5.93 -9.36 -4.09
C GLU A 56 -6.76 -8.35 -3.28
N ASP A 57 -7.65 -8.84 -2.41
CA ASP A 57 -8.48 -7.99 -1.57
C ASP A 57 -7.63 -7.11 -0.63
N ALA A 58 -6.59 -7.69 0.00
CA ALA A 58 -5.66 -6.92 0.83
C ALA A 58 -4.90 -5.86 0.03
N THR A 59 -4.52 -6.15 -1.22
CA THR A 59 -3.85 -5.17 -2.08
C THR A 59 -4.78 -4.01 -2.42
N CYS A 60 -6.03 -4.29 -2.77
CA CYS A 60 -7.05 -3.27 -3.01
C CYS A 60 -7.29 -2.41 -1.76
N ALA A 61 -7.40 -3.02 -0.58
CA ALA A 61 -7.56 -2.31 0.70
C ALA A 61 -6.36 -1.39 1.01
N ILE A 62 -5.13 -1.87 0.79
CA ILE A 62 -3.91 -1.07 0.98
C ILE A 62 -3.91 0.16 0.07
N TYR A 63 -4.26 0.00 -1.21
CA TYR A 63 -4.28 1.13 -2.13
C TYR A 63 -5.43 2.11 -1.83
N ALA A 64 -6.59 1.61 -1.39
CA ALA A 64 -7.67 2.45 -0.91
C ALA A 64 -7.23 3.28 0.31
N ASP A 65 -6.55 2.67 1.28
CA ASP A 65 -6.03 3.40 2.44
C ASP A 65 -4.91 4.38 2.05
N LEU A 66 -4.08 4.02 1.06
CA LEU A 66 -3.01 4.88 0.54
C LEU A 66 -3.59 6.18 -0.02
N TRP A 67 -4.68 6.12 -0.79
CA TRP A 67 -5.36 7.31 -1.32
C TRP A 67 -5.69 8.31 -0.21
N HIS A 68 -6.26 7.84 0.89
CA HIS A 68 -6.62 8.68 2.04
C HIS A 68 -5.41 9.20 2.82
N HIS A 69 -4.27 8.51 2.76
CA HIS A 69 -3.04 8.89 3.48
C HIS A 69 -2.02 9.63 2.62
N ALA A 70 -2.19 9.68 1.29
CA ALA A 70 -1.32 10.40 0.38
C ALA A 70 -1.08 11.88 0.76
N PRO A 71 -2.05 12.63 1.33
CA PRO A 71 -1.80 14.00 1.81
C PRO A 71 -0.73 14.11 2.91
N HIS A 72 -0.39 13.01 3.59
CA HIS A 72 0.65 12.97 4.62
C HIS A 72 2.05 12.67 4.08
N PHE A 73 2.19 12.45 2.77
CA PHE A 73 3.49 12.28 2.15
C PHE A 73 4.25 13.61 2.15
N ASP A 74 5.48 13.58 2.67
CA ASP A 74 6.40 14.72 2.68
C ASP A 74 7.76 14.29 2.08
N PRO A 75 8.13 14.81 0.90
CA PRO A 75 9.38 14.45 0.21
C PRO A 75 10.63 14.93 0.96
N VAL A 76 10.51 15.90 1.89
CA VAL A 76 11.63 16.36 2.72
C VAL A 76 11.93 15.35 3.83
N ARG A 77 10.91 14.64 4.33
CA ARG A 77 11.05 13.66 5.42
C ARG A 77 11.40 12.26 4.92
N SER A 78 10.96 11.88 3.73
CA SER A 78 11.19 10.54 3.18
C SER A 78 11.06 10.50 1.68
N THR A 79 11.84 9.63 1.03
CA THR A 79 11.62 9.33 -0.40
C THR A 79 10.27 8.63 -0.59
N GLY A 80 9.64 8.85 -1.74
CA GLY A 80 8.35 8.20 -2.07
C GLY A 80 8.41 6.68 -1.94
N ARG A 81 9.53 6.07 -2.36
CA ARG A 81 9.74 4.61 -2.26
C ARG A 81 9.78 4.13 -0.81
N ALA A 82 10.44 4.86 0.08
CA ALA A 82 10.55 4.50 1.49
C ALA A 82 9.18 4.62 2.17
N TRP A 83 8.47 5.72 1.92
CA TRP A 83 7.13 5.97 2.46
C TRP A 83 6.14 4.88 2.04
N VAL A 84 6.02 4.56 0.75
CA VAL A 84 5.11 3.50 0.27
C VAL A 84 5.48 2.13 0.86
N SER A 85 6.78 1.83 1.00
CA SER A 85 7.22 0.55 1.57
C SER A 85 6.86 0.44 3.06
N ALA A 86 7.00 1.53 3.82
CA ALA A 86 6.58 1.59 5.22
C ALA A 86 5.06 1.48 5.36
N PHE A 87 4.32 2.20 4.52
CA PHE A 87 2.87 2.19 4.46
C PHE A 87 2.32 0.78 4.15
N ALA A 88 2.89 0.10 3.15
CA ALA A 88 2.49 -1.25 2.78
C ALA A 88 2.72 -2.24 3.94
N ARG A 89 3.88 -2.19 4.61
CA ARG A 89 4.16 -3.05 5.78
C ARG A 89 3.19 -2.81 6.92
N ALA A 90 2.95 -1.54 7.27
CA ALA A 90 2.00 -1.18 8.33
C ALA A 90 0.58 -1.65 8.01
N SER A 91 0.18 -1.54 6.74
CA SER A 91 -1.14 -1.96 6.27
C SER A 91 -1.29 -3.48 6.25
N VAL A 92 -0.28 -4.23 5.79
CA VAL A 92 -0.25 -5.69 5.91
C VAL A 92 -0.40 -6.14 7.37
N LEU A 93 0.29 -5.49 8.31
CA LEU A 93 0.16 -5.79 9.75
C LEU A 93 -1.22 -5.43 10.31
N ARG A 94 -1.88 -4.40 9.77
CA ARG A 94 -3.26 -4.05 10.12
C ARG A 94 -4.22 -5.11 9.60
N GLU A 95 -4.15 -5.46 8.31
CA GLU A 95 -4.99 -6.49 7.70
C GLU A 95 -4.86 -7.86 8.39
N ARG A 96 -3.64 -8.26 8.74
CA ARG A 96 -3.43 -9.50 9.52
C ARG A 96 -4.10 -9.47 10.89
N ARG A 97 -4.16 -8.31 11.54
CA ARG A 97 -4.85 -8.15 12.83
C ARG A 97 -6.36 -8.18 12.66
N THR A 98 -6.90 -7.55 11.61
CA THR A 98 -8.33 -7.62 11.29
C THR A 98 -8.77 -9.05 10.99
N ALA A 99 -7.98 -9.80 10.21
CA ALA A 99 -8.25 -11.21 9.92
C ALA A 99 -8.14 -12.12 11.16
N ALA A 100 -7.19 -11.86 12.06
CA ALA A 100 -7.05 -12.59 13.31
C ALA A 100 -8.13 -12.24 14.35
N GLY A 101 -8.81 -11.10 14.18
CA GLY A 101 -9.88 -10.59 15.04
C GLY A 101 -11.30 -10.85 14.50
N GLY A 102 -11.48 -11.78 13.56
CA GLY A 102 -12.81 -12.20 13.07
C GLY A 102 -13.76 -12.57 14.23
N PRO A 103 -15.07 -12.35 14.08
CA PRO A 103 -16.00 -12.17 15.20
C PRO A 103 -15.87 -13.33 16.20
N ALA A 104 -15.68 -12.99 17.48
CA ALA A 104 -16.01 -13.90 18.56
C ALA A 104 -17.42 -14.41 18.27
N ALA A 105 -17.53 -15.68 17.91
CA ALA A 105 -18.81 -16.32 17.64
C ALA A 105 -19.73 -16.04 18.84
N PRO A 106 -21.02 -15.71 18.65
CA PRO A 106 -21.93 -15.63 19.77
C PRO A 106 -21.89 -17.00 20.47
N ASP A 107 -21.48 -16.97 21.74
CA ASP A 107 -21.45 -18.12 22.62
C ASP A 107 -22.81 -18.82 22.51
N GLY A 108 -22.79 -20.02 21.95
CA GLY A 108 -23.96 -20.88 21.92
C GLY A 108 -24.23 -21.35 23.34
N GLY A 109 -25.12 -20.67 24.05
CA GLY A 109 -25.57 -21.14 25.35
C GLY A 109 -26.41 -20.15 26.13
N GLU A 110 -27.73 -20.20 25.96
CA GLU A 110 -28.60 -20.39 27.11
C GLU A 110 -29.89 -21.09 26.65
N VAL A 111 -30.10 -22.25 27.24
CA VAL A 111 -31.30 -23.08 27.23
C VAL A 111 -32.40 -22.43 28.08
N ALA A 112 -33.62 -22.33 27.54
CA ALA A 112 -34.86 -22.26 28.32
C ALA A 112 -36.05 -22.71 27.46
#